data_AF-A0A7W0C6N7-F1
#
_entry.id   AF-A0A7W0C6N7-F1
#
_cell.length_a   1.000
_cell.length_b   1.000
_cell.length_c   1.000
_cell.angle_alpha   90.00
_cell.angle_beta   90.00
_cell.angle_gamma   90.00
#
_symmetry.space_group_name_H-M   'P 1'
#
loop_
_entity.id
_entity.type
_entity.pdbx_description
1 polymer ?
#
loop_
_entity_poly.entity_id
_entity_poly.type
_entity_poly.pdbx_seq_one_letter_code
_entity_poly.pdbx_strand_id
1 'polypeptide(L)'
;MQTIDQMERELDRLLTWVRAADTRVTLVLPLDTAMLGALAAVASDTCGWNTWQVIWGLLSVIPLTASLVFLALATFPRTDGPRNSLVFFGGIANRTEREFRDAVQAVDEAGYAEDLISQCHVNAVIAVKKFRWIKLSLLSVFIAAIPWFLSIYSMYQVG
;
A
#
# COMPACT_ATOMS: atom_id res chain seq x y z
N MET A 1 0.42 -34.46 -4.01
CA MET A 1 -0.79 -33.87 -4.66
C MET A 1 -1.69 -33.03 -3.72
N GLN A 2 -2.40 -33.57 -2.71
CA GLN A 2 -3.35 -32.77 -1.90
C GLN A 2 -2.72 -31.55 -1.17
N THR A 3 -1.49 -31.69 -0.66
CA THR A 3 -0.77 -30.60 0.01
C THR A 3 -0.40 -29.47 -0.95
N ILE A 4 -0.03 -29.80 -2.19
CA ILE A 4 0.33 -28.81 -3.22
C ILE A 4 -0.91 -27.98 -3.56
N ASP A 5 -2.03 -28.64 -3.87
CA ASP A 5 -3.30 -27.95 -4.18
C ASP A 5 -3.74 -27.02 -3.03
N GLN A 6 -3.53 -27.43 -1.77
CA GLN A 6 -3.80 -26.61 -0.61
C GLN A 6 -2.91 -25.37 -0.56
N MET A 7 -1.60 -25.53 -0.79
CA MET A 7 -0.65 -24.41 -0.75
C MET A 7 -0.84 -23.43 -1.92
N GLU A 8 -1.20 -23.91 -3.11
CA GLU A 8 -1.55 -23.05 -4.23
C GLU A 8 -2.78 -22.18 -3.94
N ARG A 9 -3.82 -22.77 -3.33
CA ARG A 9 -5.01 -22.01 -2.88
C ARG A 9 -4.68 -20.99 -1.82
N GLU A 10 -3.82 -21.35 -0.87
CA GLU A 10 -3.36 -20.42 0.16
C GLU A 10 -2.55 -19.27 -0.42
N LEU A 11 -1.66 -19.56 -1.37
CA LEU A 11 -0.91 -18.54 -2.10
C LEU A 11 -1.85 -17.58 -2.85
N ASP A 12 -2.86 -18.09 -3.56
CA ASP A 12 -3.83 -17.25 -4.26
C ASP A 12 -4.66 -16.39 -3.30
N ARG A 13 -5.05 -16.94 -2.14
CA ARG A 13 -5.70 -16.18 -1.07
C ARG A 13 -4.82 -15.04 -0.58
N LEU A 14 -3.52 -15.29 -0.37
CA LEU A 14 -2.57 -14.27 0.07
C LEU A 14 -2.33 -13.20 -0.99
N LEU A 15 -2.20 -13.58 -2.27
CA LEU A 15 -2.13 -12.64 -3.38
C LEU A 15 -3.39 -11.77 -3.46
N THR A 16 -4.56 -12.34 -3.19
CA THR A 16 -5.82 -11.59 -3.10
C THR A 16 -5.80 -10.58 -1.95
N TRP A 17 -5.25 -10.92 -0.78
CA TRP A 17 -5.07 -9.98 0.32
C TRP A 17 -4.10 -8.84 -0.02
N VAL A 18 -3.01 -9.14 -0.74
CA VAL A 18 -2.09 -8.12 -1.25
C VAL A 18 -2.80 -7.17 -2.22
N ARG A 19 -3.58 -7.70 -3.17
CA ARG A 19 -4.39 -6.88 -4.09
C ARG A 19 -5.42 -6.04 -3.35
N ALA A 20 -6.08 -6.59 -2.33
CA ALA A 20 -7.04 -5.85 -1.51
C ALA A 20 -6.41 -4.67 -0.77
N ALA A 21 -5.14 -4.81 -0.35
CA ALA A 21 -4.38 -3.71 0.21
C ALA A 21 -4.11 -2.62 -0.86
N ASP A 22 -3.70 -3.00 -2.06
CA ASP A 22 -3.44 -2.06 -3.16
C ASP A 22 -4.71 -1.31 -3.59
N THR A 23 -5.88 -1.97 -3.62
CA THR A 23 -7.16 -1.31 -3.89
C THR A 23 -7.44 -0.17 -2.90
N ARG A 24 -7.07 -0.32 -1.63
CA ARG A 24 -7.25 0.76 -0.63
C ARG A 24 -6.33 1.94 -0.92
N VAL A 25 -5.12 1.72 -1.42
CA VAL A 25 -4.24 2.82 -1.84
C VAL A 25 -4.90 3.62 -2.96
N THR A 26 -5.45 2.95 -3.97
CA THR A 26 -6.16 3.59 -5.09
C THR A 26 -7.38 4.40 -4.64
N LEU A 27 -7.98 4.07 -3.51
CA LEU A 27 -9.10 4.83 -2.93
C LEU A 27 -8.62 6.02 -2.09
N VAL A 28 -7.60 5.83 -1.24
CA VAL A 28 -7.18 6.86 -0.28
C VAL A 28 -6.32 7.94 -0.95
N LEU A 29 -5.45 7.58 -1.90
CA LEU A 29 -4.54 8.54 -2.55
C LEU A 29 -5.28 9.70 -3.25
N PRO A 30 -6.32 9.46 -4.08
CA PRO A 30 -7.06 10.55 -4.72
C PRO A 30 -7.84 11.39 -3.71
N LEU A 31 -8.41 10.77 -2.68
CA LEU A 31 -9.13 11.47 -1.60
C LEU A 31 -8.19 12.44 -0.87
N ASP A 32 -7.03 11.95 -0.43
CA ASP A 32 -6.01 12.71 0.28
C ASP A 32 -5.48 13.88 -0.58
N THR A 33 -5.22 13.60 -1.86
CA THR A 33 -4.80 14.61 -2.84
C THR A 33 -5.87 15.67 -3.06
N ALA A 34 -7.14 15.28 -3.17
CA ALA A 34 -8.26 16.21 -3.33
C ALA A 34 -8.44 17.10 -2.10
N MET A 35 -8.30 16.54 -0.90
CA MET A 35 -8.37 17.30 0.36
C MET A 35 -7.25 18.35 0.43
N LEU A 36 -6.01 17.97 0.12
CA LEU A 36 -4.88 18.92 0.06
C LEU A 36 -5.07 19.99 -1.03
N GLY A 37 -5.53 19.59 -2.21
CA GLY A 37 -5.80 20.51 -3.32
C GLY A 37 -6.88 21.54 -2.98
N ALA A 38 -7.97 21.11 -2.33
CA ALA A 38 -9.02 22.01 -1.87
C ALA A 38 -8.52 23.03 -0.83
N LEU A 39 -7.67 22.60 0.12
CA LEU A 39 -7.02 23.54 1.05
C LEU A 39 -6.14 24.54 0.32
N ALA A 40 -5.33 24.09 -0.65
CA ALA A 40 -4.44 24.95 -1.41
C ALA A 40 -5.22 26.01 -2.23
N ALA A 41 -6.35 25.63 -2.83
CA ALA A 41 -7.20 26.54 -3.58
C ALA A 41 -7.86 27.61 -2.70
N VAL A 42 -8.37 27.22 -1.53
CA VAL A 42 -9.01 28.19 -0.61
C VAL A 42 -7.96 29.08 0.10
N ALA A 43 -6.75 28.56 0.29
CA ALA A 43 -5.63 29.28 0.86
C ALA A 43 -5.11 30.41 -0.05
N SER A 44 -5.21 30.30 -1.39
CA SER A 44 -4.68 31.30 -2.32
C SER A 44 -5.50 32.59 -2.39
N ASP A 45 -6.79 32.54 -2.06
CA ASP A 45 -7.70 33.69 -2.19
C ASP A 45 -7.74 34.58 -0.94
N THR A 46 -7.19 34.13 0.19
CA THR A 46 -7.36 34.77 1.50
C THR A 46 -6.19 35.70 1.85
N CYS A 47 -6.37 37.00 1.60
CA CYS A 47 -5.43 38.04 2.02
C CYS A 47 -5.71 38.46 3.48
N GLY A 48 -5.08 37.78 4.45
CA GLY A 48 -5.18 38.12 5.88
C GLY A 48 -5.60 36.96 6.77
N TRP A 49 -4.73 35.94 6.88
CA TRP A 49 -5.04 34.75 7.68
C TRP A 49 -5.17 35.08 9.16
N ASN A 50 -6.27 34.63 9.77
CA ASN A 50 -6.40 34.62 11.22
C ASN A 50 -5.57 33.45 11.80
N THR A 51 -4.95 33.64 12.96
CA THR A 51 -4.21 32.61 13.71
C THR A 51 -4.99 31.29 13.80
N TRP A 52 -6.31 31.34 13.95
CA TRP A 52 -7.18 30.15 14.00
C TRP A 52 -7.22 29.36 12.68
N GLN A 53 -7.26 30.05 11.53
CA GLN A 53 -7.24 29.43 10.21
C GLN A 53 -5.89 28.73 9.98
N VAL A 54 -4.79 29.36 10.42
CA VAL A 54 -3.46 28.75 10.34
C VAL A 54 -3.37 27.48 11.18
N ILE A 55 -3.93 27.48 12.40
CA ILE A 55 -3.91 26.31 13.29
C ILE A 55 -4.67 25.13 12.66
N TRP A 56 -5.89 25.34 12.17
CA TRP A 56 -6.65 24.26 11.53
C TRP A 56 -6.06 23.80 10.20
N GLY A 57 -5.51 24.73 9.43
CA GLY A 57 -4.76 24.42 8.20
C GLY A 57 -3.56 23.52 8.51
N LEU A 58 -2.73 23.86 9.50
CA LEU A 58 -1.59 23.02 9.87
C LEU A 58 -2.03 21.66 10.44
N LEU A 59 -3.06 21.64 11.29
CA LEU A 59 -3.58 20.42 11.90
C LEU A 59 -4.25 19.48 10.88
N SER A 60 -4.63 19.96 9.70
CA SER A 60 -5.08 19.13 8.58
C SER A 60 -3.94 18.72 7.66
N VAL A 61 -3.06 19.66 7.25
CA VAL A 61 -1.97 19.39 6.29
C VAL A 61 -0.97 18.38 6.82
N ILE A 62 -0.59 18.45 8.10
CA ILE A 62 0.40 17.53 8.70
C ILE A 62 -0.07 16.06 8.60
N PRO A 63 -1.25 15.68 9.09
CA PRO A 63 -1.73 14.30 8.98
C PRO A 63 -2.04 13.86 7.54
N LEU A 64 -2.52 14.75 6.66
CA LEU A 64 -2.70 14.42 5.22
C LEU A 64 -1.35 14.10 4.55
N THR A 65 -0.32 14.91 4.81
CA THR A 65 1.03 14.65 4.32
C THR A 65 1.59 13.33 4.89
N ALA A 66 1.36 13.06 6.19
CA ALA A 66 1.75 11.80 6.80
C ALA A 66 1.03 10.60 6.14
N SER A 67 -0.25 10.75 5.81
CA SER A 67 -1.01 9.74 5.07
C SER A 67 -0.38 9.46 3.71
N LEU A 68 -0.02 10.48 2.92
CA LEU A 68 0.68 10.29 1.65
C LEU A 68 2.00 9.52 1.80
N VAL A 69 2.78 9.81 2.84
CA VAL A 69 4.02 9.06 3.15
C VAL A 69 3.71 7.60 3.46
N PHE A 70 2.70 7.33 4.29
CA PHE A 70 2.30 5.95 4.60
C PHE A 70 1.77 5.20 3.38
N LEU A 71 1.01 5.85 2.50
CA LEU A 71 0.58 5.26 1.22
C LEU A 71 1.76 4.94 0.33
N ALA A 72 2.74 5.84 0.21
CA ALA A 72 3.96 5.57 -0.53
C ALA A 72 4.67 4.32 0.03
N LEU A 73 4.84 4.22 1.35
CA LEU A 73 5.43 3.06 2.01
C LEU A 73 4.62 1.76 1.83
N ALA A 74 3.30 1.85 1.67
CA ALA A 74 2.45 0.70 1.35
C ALA A 74 2.65 0.22 -0.10
N THR A 75 2.84 1.15 -1.03
CA THR A 75 2.97 0.88 -2.47
C THR A 75 4.35 0.40 -2.88
N PHE A 76 5.41 0.87 -2.21
CA PHE A 76 6.78 0.52 -2.61
C PHE A 76 6.94 -1.01 -2.75
N PRO A 77 7.42 -1.48 -3.93
CA PRO A 77 7.48 -2.89 -4.24
C PRO A 77 8.47 -3.57 -3.29
N ARG A 78 8.03 -4.71 -2.74
CA ARG A 78 8.86 -5.58 -1.90
C ARG A 78 9.06 -6.86 -2.67
N THR A 79 10.15 -6.91 -3.43
CA THR A 79 10.48 -8.03 -4.33
C THR A 79 11.54 -8.95 -3.74
N ASP A 80 11.75 -8.90 -2.42
CA ASP A 80 12.62 -9.84 -1.74
C ASP A 80 11.95 -11.22 -1.75
N GLY A 81 12.54 -12.15 -2.51
CA GLY A 81 12.05 -13.51 -2.64
C GLY A 81 13.20 -14.49 -2.91
N PRO A 82 12.94 -15.80 -2.86
CA PRO A 82 13.97 -16.80 -3.06
C PRO A 82 14.50 -16.72 -4.50
N ARG A 83 15.82 -16.52 -4.66
CA ARG A 83 16.48 -16.41 -5.98
C ARG A 83 16.25 -17.64 -6.85
N ASN A 84 16.03 -18.80 -6.23
CA ASN A 84 15.85 -20.08 -6.90
C ASN A 84 14.40 -20.58 -6.86
N SER A 85 13.43 -19.73 -6.60
CA SER A 85 12.01 -20.12 -6.67
C SER A 85 11.59 -20.40 -8.12
N LEU A 86 10.73 -21.39 -8.32
CA LEU A 86 10.08 -21.77 -9.56
C LEU A 86 8.73 -21.06 -9.76
N VAL A 87 8.12 -20.55 -8.69
CA VAL A 87 6.82 -19.84 -8.74
C VAL A 87 6.96 -18.32 -8.57
N PHE A 88 8.01 -17.83 -7.91
CA PHE A 88 8.24 -16.40 -7.74
C PHE A 88 8.81 -15.78 -9.02
N PHE A 89 8.16 -14.74 -9.53
CA PHE A 89 8.58 -14.06 -10.77
C PHE A 89 10.05 -13.59 -10.73
N GLY A 90 10.56 -13.13 -9.59
CA GLY A 90 11.96 -12.74 -9.46
C GLY A 90 12.92 -13.92 -9.51
N GLY A 91 12.51 -15.10 -9.02
CA GLY A 91 13.30 -16.34 -9.13
C GLY A 91 13.31 -16.91 -10.55
N ILE A 92 12.18 -16.76 -11.26
CA ILE A 92 12.07 -17.14 -12.68
C ILE A 92 12.91 -16.21 -13.55
N ALA A 93 12.77 -14.90 -13.38
CA ALA A 93 13.49 -13.89 -14.18
C ALA A 93 15.02 -13.91 -13.97
N ASN A 94 15.50 -14.46 -12.84
CA ASN A 94 16.92 -14.63 -12.57
C ASN A 94 17.55 -15.85 -13.29
N ARG A 95 16.76 -16.62 -14.05
CA ARG A 95 17.23 -17.78 -14.83
C ARG A 95 17.05 -17.53 -16.32
N THR A 96 17.90 -18.16 -17.12
CA THR A 96 17.63 -18.33 -18.55
C THR A 96 16.45 -19.28 -18.76
N GLU A 97 15.80 -19.21 -19.92
CA GLU A 97 14.69 -20.13 -20.25
C GLU A 97 15.10 -21.60 -20.09
N ARG A 98 16.32 -21.94 -20.54
CA ARG A 98 16.86 -23.30 -20.42
C ARG A 98 17.03 -23.72 -18.96
N GLU A 99 17.67 -22.89 -18.14
CA GLU A 99 17.86 -23.20 -16.71
C GLU A 99 16.54 -23.32 -15.96
N PHE A 100 15.56 -22.49 -16.29
CA PHE A 100 14.24 -22.59 -15.70
C PHE A 100 13.53 -23.89 -16.12
N ARG A 101 13.55 -24.22 -17.42
CA ARG A 101 12.99 -25.47 -17.94
C ARG A 101 13.61 -26.69 -17.28
N ASP A 102 14.93 -26.73 -17.20
CA ASP A 102 15.67 -27.84 -16.58
C ASP A 102 15.31 -27.96 -15.09
N ALA A 103 15.21 -26.83 -14.37
CA ALA A 103 14.82 -26.82 -12.96
C ALA A 103 13.37 -27.29 -12.74
N VAL A 104 12.44 -26.90 -13.61
CA VAL A 104 11.03 -27.36 -13.55
C VAL A 104 10.93 -28.86 -13.85
N GLN A 105 11.76 -29.40 -14.74
CA GLN A 105 11.76 -30.84 -15.04
C GLN A 105 12.44 -31.68 -13.95
N ALA A 106 13.39 -31.09 -13.22
CA ALA A 106 14.16 -31.78 -12.19
C ALA A 106 13.54 -31.71 -10.78
N VAL A 107 12.59 -30.80 -10.53
CA VAL A 107 11.97 -30.65 -9.21
C VAL A 107 11.02 -31.81 -8.90
N ASP A 108 11.08 -32.31 -7.68
CA ASP A 108 10.13 -33.29 -7.16
C ASP A 108 8.93 -32.59 -6.47
N GLU A 109 7.90 -33.37 -6.12
CA GLU A 109 6.71 -32.81 -5.43
C GLU A 109 7.08 -32.11 -4.12
N ALA A 110 8.07 -32.62 -3.38
CA ALA A 110 8.51 -32.06 -2.11
C ALA A 110 9.18 -30.69 -2.29
N GLY A 111 10.08 -30.55 -3.27
CA GLY A 111 10.75 -29.30 -3.59
C GLY A 111 9.78 -28.23 -4.09
N TYR A 112 8.79 -28.61 -4.91
CA TYR A 112 7.74 -27.68 -5.35
C TYR A 112 6.85 -27.22 -4.19
N ALA A 113 6.46 -28.15 -3.30
CA ALA A 113 5.68 -27.81 -2.11
C ALA A 113 6.44 -26.86 -1.16
N GLU A 114 7.74 -27.07 -0.96
CA GLU A 114 8.58 -26.19 -0.13
C GLU A 114 8.66 -24.77 -0.71
N ASP A 115 8.79 -24.64 -2.04
CA ASP A 115 8.79 -23.33 -2.69
C ASP A 115 7.44 -22.61 -2.52
N LEU A 116 6.32 -23.33 -2.67
CA LEU A 116 4.98 -22.79 -2.39
C LEU A 116 4.83 -22.34 -0.93
N ILE A 117 5.29 -23.13 0.05
CA ILE A 117 5.25 -22.77 1.46
C ILE A 117 6.07 -21.49 1.72
N SER A 118 7.26 -21.41 1.11
CA SER A 118 8.10 -20.20 1.17
C SER A 118 7.37 -18.98 0.62
N GLN A 119 6.71 -19.11 -0.54
CA GLN A 119 5.91 -18.03 -1.12
C GLN A 119 4.73 -17.63 -0.25
N CYS A 120 4.03 -18.58 0.36
CA CYS A 120 2.96 -18.29 1.30
C CYS A 120 3.47 -17.45 2.47
N HIS A 121 4.61 -17.82 3.07
CA HIS A 121 5.20 -17.05 4.16
C HIS A 121 5.58 -15.62 3.73
N VAL A 122 6.30 -15.49 2.60
CA VAL A 122 6.72 -14.18 2.07
C VAL A 122 5.52 -13.28 1.77
N ASN A 123 4.49 -13.80 1.08
CA ASN A 123 3.31 -13.04 0.73
C ASN A 123 2.47 -12.66 1.96
N ALA A 124 2.41 -13.51 2.99
CA ALA A 124 1.78 -13.16 4.27
C ALA A 124 2.49 -11.98 4.95
N VAL A 125 3.83 -11.98 4.99
CA VAL A 125 4.62 -10.88 5.53
C VAL A 125 4.40 -9.58 4.73
N ILE A 126 4.33 -9.66 3.40
CA ILE A 126 4.03 -8.52 2.53
C ILE A 126 2.64 -7.96 2.84
N ALA A 127 1.61 -8.81 2.92
CA ALA A 127 0.25 -8.41 3.22
C ALA A 127 0.17 -7.69 4.58
N VAL A 128 0.74 -8.26 5.64
CA VAL A 128 0.76 -7.65 6.98
C VAL A 128 1.42 -6.26 6.95
N LYS A 129 2.58 -6.13 6.28
CA LYS A 129 3.28 -4.85 6.16
C LYS A 129 2.44 -3.81 5.41
N LYS A 130 1.84 -4.18 4.27
CA LYS A 130 0.96 -3.28 3.49
C LYS A 130 -0.24 -2.81 4.32
N PHE A 131 -0.94 -3.73 4.98
CA PHE A 131 -2.09 -3.38 5.83
C PHE A 131 -1.73 -2.49 7.00
N ARG A 132 -0.53 -2.65 7.59
CA ARG A 132 -0.04 -1.76 8.66
C ARG A 132 0.08 -0.31 8.17
N TRP A 133 0.71 -0.10 7.01
CA TRP A 133 0.87 1.24 6.44
C TRP A 133 -0.46 1.85 5.99
N ILE A 134 -1.34 1.05 5.38
CA ILE A 134 -2.69 1.50 5.01
C ILE A 134 -3.50 1.91 6.24
N LYS A 135 -3.42 1.15 7.33
CA LYS A 135 -4.09 1.50 8.59
C LYS A 135 -3.62 2.85 9.12
N LEU A 136 -2.31 3.12 9.08
CA LEU A 136 -1.73 4.39 9.52
C LEU A 136 -2.15 5.55 8.62
N SER A 137 -2.17 5.34 7.29
CA SER A 137 -2.70 6.33 6.33
C SER A 137 -4.17 6.66 6.62
N LEU A 138 -5.03 5.65 6.71
CA LEU A 138 -6.45 5.85 7.01
C LEU A 138 -6.68 6.57 8.32
N LEU A 139 -5.95 6.20 9.38
CA LEU A 139 -6.04 6.90 10.67
C LEU A 139 -5.64 8.37 10.54
N SER A 140 -4.60 8.66 9.76
CA SER A 140 -4.14 10.03 9.54
C SER A 140 -5.17 10.85 8.77
N VAL A 141 -5.80 10.29 7.72
CA VAL A 141 -6.93 10.93 7.01
C VAL A 141 -8.11 11.20 7.95
N PHE A 142 -8.48 10.23 8.81
CA PHE A 142 -9.56 10.43 9.78
C PHE A 142 -9.26 11.54 10.79
N ILE A 143 -8.02 11.61 11.29
CA ILE A 143 -7.59 12.69 12.19
C ILE A 143 -7.62 14.03 11.46
N ALA A 144 -7.21 14.07 10.19
CA ALA A 144 -7.20 15.27 9.37
C ALA A 144 -8.60 15.80 9.02
N ALA A 145 -9.60 14.93 8.93
CA ALA A 145 -10.93 15.27 8.41
C ALA A 145 -11.58 16.43 9.18
N ILE A 146 -11.60 16.37 10.52
CA ILE A 146 -12.24 17.41 11.34
C ILE A 146 -11.52 18.78 11.19
N PRO A 147 -10.19 18.89 11.41
CA PRO A 147 -9.43 20.10 11.14
C PRO A 147 -9.61 20.62 9.70
N TRP A 148 -9.66 19.71 8.72
CA TRP A 148 -9.81 20.06 7.31
C TRP A 148 -11.14 20.76 7.06
N PHE A 149 -12.25 20.20 7.56
CA PHE A 149 -13.57 20.82 7.45
C PHE A 149 -13.63 22.19 8.13
N LEU A 150 -13.03 22.32 9.32
CA LEU A 150 -12.97 23.60 10.04
C LEU A 150 -12.13 24.64 9.30
N SER A 151 -11.02 24.22 8.68
CA SER A 151 -10.17 25.10 7.88
C SER A 151 -10.93 25.64 6.67
N ILE A 152 -11.55 24.76 5.88
CA ILE A 152 -12.34 25.16 4.69
C ILE A 152 -13.49 26.08 5.11
N TYR A 153 -14.26 25.72 6.14
CA TYR A 153 -15.39 26.52 6.60
C TYR A 153 -14.96 27.93 7.07
N SER A 154 -13.90 28.01 7.88
CA SER A 154 -13.43 29.28 8.44
C SER A 154 -12.77 30.19 7.40
N MET A 155 -12.16 29.64 6.35
CA MET A 155 -11.58 30.41 5.25
C MET A 155 -12.65 30.85 4.25
N TYR A 156 -13.66 30.02 3.99
CA TYR A 156 -14.76 30.36 3.09
C TYR A 156 -15.67 31.47 3.63
N GLN A 157 -15.79 31.64 4.95
CA GLN A 157 -16.56 32.76 5.51
C GLN A 157 -15.85 34.12 5.43
N VAL A 158 -14.55 34.14 5.14
CA VAL A 158 -13.74 35.36 5.15
C VAL A 158 -13.40 35.85 3.74
N GLY A 159 -13.49 34.99 2.73
CA GLY A 159 -13.46 35.36 1.30
C GLY A 159 -14.82 35.80 0.80
#